data_AF-A0A0K8RD68-F1
#
_entry.id   AF-A0A0K8RD68-F1
#
_cell.length_a   1.000
_cell.length_b   1.000
_cell.length_c   1.000
_cell.angle_alpha   90.00
_cell.angle_beta   90.00
_cell.angle_gamma   90.00
#
_symmetry.space_group_name_H-M   'P 1'
#
loop_
_entity.id
_entity.type
_entity.pdbx_description
1 polymer ?
#
loop_
_entity_poly.entity_id
_entity_poly.type
_entity_poly.pdbx_seq_one_letter_code
_entity_poly.pdbx_strand_id
1 'polypeptide(L)'
;MVVLFAICKPIAAGVDITGVGNLAPKCGDKIKALCTHTEHGKLQKVEVAARDCRATCTYQPPGDSTVFQGGVWVPNRKYEKVNLPPRMPCAFGATCDEHGNCICDFCSKV
;
A
#
# COMPACT_ATOMS: atom_id res chain seq x y z
N MET A 1 -36.12 22.52 -4.69
CA MET A 1 -34.89 22.08 -5.40
C MET A 1 -33.82 21.84 -4.35
N VAL A 2 -33.60 20.59 -3.96
CA VAL A 2 -32.63 20.21 -2.92
C VAL A 2 -31.31 19.94 -3.62
N VAL A 3 -30.37 20.87 -3.49
CA VAL A 3 -28.99 20.68 -3.98
C VAL A 3 -28.32 19.69 -3.04
N LEU A 4 -28.39 18.41 -3.40
CA LEU A 4 -27.57 17.36 -2.79
C LEU A 4 -26.12 17.64 -3.18
N PHE A 5 -25.45 18.48 -2.40
CA PHE A 5 -24.00 18.49 -2.36
C PHE A 5 -23.57 17.11 -1.90
N ALA A 6 -23.30 16.22 -2.85
CA ALA A 6 -22.45 15.07 -2.61
C ALA A 6 -21.12 15.65 -2.16
N ILE A 7 -20.92 15.72 -0.84
CA ILE A 7 -19.63 16.03 -0.24
C ILE A 7 -18.76 14.83 -0.56
N CYS A 8 -18.20 14.81 -1.77
CA CYS A 8 -17.00 14.06 -2.08
C CYS A 8 -15.94 14.64 -1.15
N LYS A 9 -15.86 14.05 0.04
CA LYS A 9 -14.74 14.20 0.96
C LYS A 9 -13.49 14.23 0.09
N PRO A 10 -12.65 15.28 0.15
CA PRO A 10 -11.47 15.32 -0.69
C PRO A 10 -10.71 14.04 -0.41
N ILE A 11 -10.56 13.21 -1.45
CA ILE A 11 -9.71 12.04 -1.45
C ILE A 11 -8.41 12.53 -0.84
N ALA A 12 -8.04 12.00 0.33
CA ALA A 12 -6.91 12.47 1.10
C ALA A 12 -5.69 12.61 0.19
N ALA A 13 -5.42 13.84 -0.24
CA ALA A 13 -4.22 14.20 -0.96
C ALA A 13 -3.08 13.96 0.02
N GLY A 14 -2.28 12.93 -0.20
CA GLY A 14 -1.11 12.72 0.63
C GLY A 14 -0.47 11.35 0.60
N VAL A 15 -1.18 10.31 0.16
CA VAL A 15 -0.58 8.96 0.05
C VAL A 15 -0.79 8.41 -1.35
N ASP A 16 0.32 8.29 -2.08
CA ASP A 16 0.40 7.74 -3.44
C ASP A 16 0.30 6.21 -3.39
N ILE A 17 -0.61 5.61 -4.17
CA ILE A 17 -0.69 4.15 -4.30
C ILE A 17 -0.24 3.77 -5.71
N THR A 18 0.73 2.87 -5.81
CA THR A 18 1.32 2.42 -7.08
C THR A 18 1.39 0.90 -7.15
N GLY A 19 1.74 0.35 -8.32
CA GLY A 19 1.81 -1.10 -8.54
C GLY A 19 0.45 -1.78 -8.74
N VAL A 20 -0.62 -0.98 -8.72
CA VAL A 20 -1.99 -1.38 -9.06
C VAL A 20 -2.49 -0.59 -10.25
N GLY A 21 -3.34 -1.23 -11.06
CA GLY A 21 -4.15 -0.53 -12.05
C GLY A 21 -5.33 0.19 -11.40
N ASN A 22 -6.44 0.27 -12.12
CA ASN A 22 -7.68 0.86 -11.60
C ASN A 22 -8.15 0.13 -10.34
N LEU A 23 -8.14 0.84 -9.21
CA LEU A 23 -8.65 0.34 -7.94
C LEU A 23 -10.18 0.49 -7.89
N ALA A 24 -10.85 -0.56 -7.40
CA ALA A 24 -12.27 -0.47 -7.08
C ALA A 24 -12.52 0.53 -5.92
N PRO A 25 -13.75 1.07 -5.79
CA PRO A 25 -14.11 1.92 -4.66
C PRO A 25 -13.74 1.27 -3.33
N LYS A 26 -13.17 2.05 -2.40
CA LYS A 26 -12.69 1.61 -1.07
C LYS A 26 -11.44 0.70 -1.05
N CYS A 27 -10.96 0.18 -2.18
CA CYS A 27 -9.72 -0.62 -2.19
C CYS A 27 -8.52 0.21 -1.75
N GLY A 28 -8.40 1.46 -2.22
CA GLY A 28 -7.29 2.34 -1.85
C GLY A 28 -7.20 2.59 -0.35
N ASP A 29 -8.32 2.86 0.31
CA ASP A 29 -8.34 3.08 1.76
C ASP A 29 -7.95 1.82 2.54
N LYS A 30 -8.42 0.64 2.10
CA LYS A 30 -8.04 -0.64 2.70
C LYS A 30 -6.55 -0.92 2.54
N ILE A 31 -5.97 -0.63 1.39
CA ILE A 31 -4.53 -0.81 1.13
C ILE A 31 -3.72 0.13 2.02
N LYS A 32 -4.12 1.40 2.14
CA LYS A 32 -3.46 2.36 3.04
C LYS A 32 -3.55 1.92 4.51
N ALA A 33 -4.67 1.34 4.91
CA ALA A 33 -4.88 0.85 6.28
C ALA A 33 -3.99 -0.35 6.66
N LEU A 34 -3.34 -1.02 5.71
CA LEU A 34 -2.33 -2.04 6.00
C LEU A 34 -1.05 -1.44 6.60
N CYS A 35 -0.77 -0.17 6.31
CA CYS A 35 0.44 0.53 6.70
C CYS A 35 0.26 1.23 8.07
N THR A 36 0.28 0.46 9.16
CA THR A 36 -0.09 0.95 10.50
C THR A 36 1.05 1.51 11.35
N HIS A 37 2.33 1.35 10.96
CA HIS A 37 3.47 1.83 11.75
C HIS A 37 3.67 3.35 11.63
N THR A 38 2.80 4.10 12.30
CA THR A 38 2.86 5.57 12.39
C THR A 38 4.11 6.06 13.13
N GLU A 39 4.77 5.20 13.92
CA GLU A 39 6.07 5.47 14.55
C GLU A 39 7.18 5.74 13.52
N HIS A 40 7.03 5.28 12.28
CA HIS A 40 7.94 5.58 11.18
C HIS A 40 7.71 6.96 10.56
N GLY A 41 6.72 7.71 11.07
CA GLY A 41 6.35 9.05 10.62
C GLY A 41 5.15 9.03 9.67
N LYS A 42 5.08 10.05 8.80
CA LYS A 42 3.94 10.22 7.88
C LYS A 42 4.06 9.26 6.71
N LEU A 43 3.02 8.46 6.45
CA LEU A 43 2.94 7.63 5.26
C LEU A 43 2.90 8.52 4.00
N GLN A 44 3.74 8.21 3.01
CA GLN A 44 3.85 8.97 1.75
C GLN A 44 3.42 8.14 0.55
N LYS A 45 3.79 6.85 0.53
CA LYS A 45 3.56 5.97 -0.62
C LYS A 45 3.26 4.55 -0.15
N VAL A 46 2.35 3.88 -0.85
CA VAL A 46 2.14 2.44 -0.77
C VAL A 46 2.37 1.84 -2.15
N GLU A 47 3.35 0.98 -2.26
CA GLU A 47 3.66 0.27 -3.50
C GLU A 47 3.21 -1.17 -3.38
N VAL A 48 2.22 -1.55 -4.19
CA VAL A 48 1.59 -2.87 -4.12
C VAL A 48 2.25 -3.81 -5.12
N ALA A 49 2.79 -4.91 -4.64
CA ALA A 49 3.26 -6.03 -5.43
C ALA A 49 2.24 -7.16 -5.34
N ALA A 50 1.15 -7.06 -6.10
CA ALA A 50 0.02 -7.98 -6.01
C ALA A 50 0.43 -9.45 -6.25
N ARG A 51 1.32 -9.70 -7.21
CA ARG A 51 1.85 -11.04 -7.52
C ARG A 51 2.61 -11.67 -6.35
N ASP A 52 3.27 -10.84 -5.54
CA ASP A 52 4.02 -11.26 -4.38
C ASP A 52 3.19 -11.19 -3.09
N CYS A 53 1.89 -10.89 -3.20
CA CYS A 53 0.98 -10.72 -2.07
C CYS A 53 1.51 -9.78 -0.98
N ARG A 54 2.23 -8.73 -1.39
CA ARG A 54 2.88 -7.77 -0.49
C ARG A 54 2.63 -6.33 -0.91
N ALA A 55 2.72 -5.43 0.07
CA ALA A 55 2.84 -4.00 -0.18
C ALA A 55 4.05 -3.45 0.58
N THR A 56 4.69 -2.46 -0.02
CA THR A 56 5.77 -1.69 0.62
C THR A 56 5.23 -0.31 1.00
N CYS A 57 5.17 -0.05 2.30
CA CYS A 57 4.80 1.23 2.88
C CYS A 57 6.06 2.09 3.01
N THR A 58 6.04 3.29 2.44
CA THR A 58 7.13 4.27 2.55
C THR A 58 6.70 5.43 3.43
N TYR A 59 7.45 5.67 4.48
CA TYR A 59 7.21 6.70 5.48
C TYR A 59 8.29 7.77 5.44
N GLN A 60 7.88 9.00 5.76
CA GLN A 60 8.76 10.12 6.03
C GLN A 60 8.84 10.33 7.56
N PRO A 61 9.98 10.00 8.19
CA PRO A 61 10.21 10.33 9.59
C PRO A 61 10.14 11.85 9.83
N PRO A 62 9.87 12.28 11.08
CA PRO A 62 9.95 13.69 11.43
C PRO A 62 11.39 14.23 11.25
N GLY A 63 11.52 15.52 10.94
CA GLY A 63 12.79 16.18 10.68
C GLY A 63 13.05 16.40 9.18
N ASP A 64 14.32 16.55 8.83
CA ASP A 64 14.72 16.84 7.46
C ASP A 64 14.41 15.69 6.50
N SER A 65 14.04 16.04 5.27
CA SER A 65 13.73 15.09 4.20
C SER A 65 14.96 14.33 3.70
N THR A 66 16.15 14.80 4.06
CA THR A 66 17.43 14.17 3.75
C THR A 66 18.30 14.16 5.00
N VAL A 67 19.09 13.10 5.15
CA VAL A 67 20.05 12.93 6.25
C VAL A 67 21.41 12.60 5.67
N PHE A 68 22.46 13.10 6.31
CA PHE A 68 23.82 12.79 5.91
C PHE A 68 24.25 11.45 6.55
N GLN A 69 24.48 10.44 5.72
CA GLN A 69 24.92 9.11 6.17
C GLN A 69 26.08 8.64 5.30
N GLY A 70 27.16 8.18 5.94
CA GLY A 70 28.31 7.61 5.23
C GLY A 70 28.99 8.57 4.24
N GLY A 71 28.93 9.89 4.49
CA GLY A 71 29.54 10.88 3.60
C GLY A 71 28.65 11.38 2.46
N VAL A 72 27.38 10.93 2.38
CA VAL A 72 26.44 11.29 1.31
C VAL A 72 25.08 11.70 1.89
N TRP A 73 24.43 12.66 1.25
CA TRP A 73 23.04 13.03 1.56
C TRP A 73 22.07 12.00 0.97
N VAL A 74 21.31 11.33 1.82
CA VAL A 74 20.32 10.32 1.42
C VAL A 74 18.91 10.74 1.84
N PRO A 75 17.86 10.40 1.08
CA PRO A 75 16.49 10.62 1.51
C PRO A 75 16.21 9.95 2.85
N ASN A 76 15.70 10.71 3.82
CA ASN A 76 15.32 10.20 5.12
C ASN A 76 13.96 9.51 5.00
N ARG A 77 13.97 8.19 4.74
CA ARG A 77 12.75 7.40 4.56
C ARG A 77 12.85 6.12 5.39
N LYS A 78 11.69 5.66 5.86
CA LYS A 78 11.53 4.34 6.47
C LYS A 78 10.62 3.51 5.59
N TYR A 79 10.90 2.22 5.54
CA TYR A 79 10.20 1.28 4.68
C TYR A 79 9.71 0.11 5.52
N GLU A 80 8.49 -0.31 5.24
CA GLU A 80 7.89 -1.48 5.85
C GLU A 80 7.27 -2.35 4.76
N LYS A 81 7.45 -3.67 4.88
CA LYS A 81 6.76 -4.63 4.01
C LYS A 81 5.63 -5.27 4.80
N VAL A 82 4.43 -5.20 4.25
CA VAL A 82 3.22 -5.80 4.83
C VAL A 82 2.62 -6.81 3.86
N ASN A 83 2.00 -7.85 4.40
CA ASN A 83 1.28 -8.81 3.58
C ASN A 83 -0.06 -8.21 3.13
N LEU A 84 -0.44 -8.50 1.88
CA LEU A 84 -1.79 -8.22 1.40
C LEU A 84 -2.78 -9.16 2.10
N PRO A 85 -4.03 -8.72 2.32
CA PRO A 85 -5.00 -9.52 3.04
C PRO A 85 -5.34 -10.82 2.29
N PRO A 86 -5.71 -11.88 3.02
CA PRO A 86 -6.05 -13.16 2.40
C PRO A 86 -7.25 -13.00 1.45
N ARG A 87 -7.26 -13.83 0.41
CA ARG A 87 -8.21 -13.82 -0.71
C ARG A 87 -8.10 -12.61 -1.65
N MET A 88 -7.15 -11.69 -1.43
CA MET A 88 -6.90 -10.61 -2.39
C MET A 88 -6.37 -11.21 -3.70
N PRO A 89 -6.88 -10.79 -4.88
CA PRO A 89 -6.42 -11.32 -6.15
C PRO A 89 -4.97 -10.92 -6.42
N CYS A 90 -4.12 -11.90 -6.76
CA CYS A 90 -2.70 -11.69 -7.02
C CYS A 90 -2.31 -11.93 -8.49
N ALA A 91 -2.87 -12.94 -9.15
CA ALA A 91 -2.67 -13.22 -10.57
C ALA A 91 -3.70 -14.22 -11.12
N PHE A 92 -4.31 -13.98 -12.29
CA PHE A 92 -5.13 -14.98 -13.03
C PHE A 92 -6.08 -15.84 -12.16
N GLY A 93 -6.88 -15.19 -11.30
CA GLY A 93 -7.80 -15.88 -10.39
C GLY A 93 -7.17 -16.53 -9.15
N ALA A 94 -5.84 -16.53 -9.04
CA ALA A 94 -5.10 -16.85 -7.82
C ALA A 94 -5.33 -15.78 -6.74
N THR A 95 -5.22 -16.20 -5.49
CA THR A 95 -5.45 -15.32 -4.35
C THR A 95 -4.36 -15.43 -3.30
N CYS A 96 -4.18 -14.38 -2.51
CA CYS A 96 -3.24 -14.36 -1.40
C CYS A 96 -3.69 -15.26 -0.25
N ASP A 97 -2.76 -16.00 0.34
CA ASP A 97 -2.95 -16.72 1.60
C ASP A 97 -2.63 -15.83 2.82
N GLU A 98 -2.71 -16.41 4.02
CA GLU A 98 -2.39 -15.71 5.27
C GLU A 98 -0.88 -15.47 5.47
N HIS A 99 -0.03 -16.18 4.73
CA HIS A 99 1.42 -16.09 4.80
C HIS A 99 2.01 -15.09 3.78
N GLY A 100 1.18 -14.53 2.89
CA GLY A 100 1.61 -13.61 1.85
C GLY A 100 2.15 -14.33 0.61
N ASN A 101 1.64 -15.51 0.29
CA ASN A 101 1.89 -16.24 -0.95
C ASN A 101 0.70 -16.12 -1.91
N CYS A 102 0.98 -16.04 -3.21
CA CYS A 102 -0.04 -16.09 -4.24
C CYS A 102 -0.34 -17.54 -4.62
N ILE A 103 -1.52 -18.05 -4.27
CA ILE A 103 -1.92 -19.43 -4.48
C ILE A 103 -2.97 -19.52 -5.58
N CYS A 104 -2.68 -20.31 -6.61
CA CYS A 104 -3.63 -20.68 -7.64
C CYS A 104 -4.14 -22.10 -7.37
N ASP A 105 -5.35 -22.22 -6.81
CA ASP A 105 -5.95 -23.51 -6.49
C ASP A 105 -6.07 -24.43 -7.71
N PHE A 106 -6.32 -23.84 -8.89
CA PHE A 106 -6.39 -24.60 -10.14
C PHE A 106 -5.05 -25.26 -10.48
N CYS A 107 -3.93 -24.52 -10.35
CA CYS A 107 -2.59 -25.06 -10.64
C CYS A 107 -1.99 -25.88 -9.50
N SER A 108 -2.50 -25.74 -8.27
CA SER A 108 -1.96 -26.40 -7.08
C SER A 108 -2.58 -27.78 -6.83
N LYS A 109 -3.68 -28.10 -7.51
CA LYS A 109 -4.28 -29.43 -7.50
C LYS A 109 -3.59 -30.29 -8.55
N VAL A 110 -2.71 -31.17 -8.10
CA VAL A 110 -2.13 -32.26 -8.90
C VAL A 110 -3.06 -33.46 -8.85
#